data_AF-A0A351EZQ8-F1
#
_entry.id   AF-A0A351EZQ8-F1
#
_cell.length_a   1.000
_cell.length_b   1.000
_cell.length_c   1.000
_cell.angle_alpha   90.00
_cell.angle_beta   90.00
_cell.angle_gamma   90.00
#
_symmetry.space_group_name_H-M   'P 1'
#
loop_
_entity.id
_entity.type
_entity.pdbx_description
1 polymer ?
#
loop_
_entity_poly.entity_id
_entity_poly.type
_entity_poly.pdbx_seq_one_letter_code
_entity_poly.pdbx_strand_id
1 'polypeptide(L)'
;MYSRNSLLILLVMCLMITGRISGQVGIGTTTPAASSGLDVDYTDKGLLPPRMTIFQRDAIANPADGLMIFNTTSGCPNYYFSGSWHEYCGTISPPFNCGTSTVTFTYNGSSVTYGTVVRAGGKCWLDRNLGAIQVATSSTDAASYGHLFQWGRLDDGQQVRTSPTTTTLSNSDVPGHNNFIKAPDFPNDWRSPENNNLWQGEGGINNPCPAGFRLPTQAEWNTERLSWTTNNAAGAFASPLKLSVAGGRYSFDGSVNLDGSNGYYWSSTVDDIDAYALTFDSNVSYEGSSGRAYGFSVRCLKD
;
A
#
# COMPACT_ATOMS: atom_id res chain seq x y z
N MET A 1 71.75 -9.58 59.13
CA MET A 1 72.22 -8.99 57.87
C MET A 1 71.48 -9.66 56.72
N TYR A 2 70.33 -9.12 56.29
CA TYR A 2 69.80 -9.48 54.97
C TYR A 2 70.75 -8.89 53.93
N SER A 3 71.24 -9.73 53.01
CA SER A 3 72.19 -9.26 51.99
C SER A 3 71.52 -8.18 51.13
N ARG A 4 72.30 -7.16 50.70
CA ARG A 4 71.85 -6.09 49.80
C ARG A 4 71.14 -6.63 48.54
N ASN A 5 71.43 -7.87 48.16
CA ASN A 5 70.84 -8.56 47.01
C ASN A 5 69.41 -9.09 47.28
N SER A 6 69.10 -9.48 48.52
CA SER A 6 67.76 -9.99 48.88
C SER A 6 66.71 -8.88 48.90
N LEU A 7 67.09 -7.64 49.27
CA LEU A 7 66.20 -6.48 49.24
C LEU A 7 65.95 -5.98 47.81
N LEU A 8 66.95 -6.08 46.93
CA LEU A 8 66.84 -5.71 45.51
C LEU A 8 65.92 -6.68 44.75
N ILE A 9 66.00 -7.99 45.03
CA ILE A 9 65.12 -9.00 44.42
C ILE A 9 63.67 -8.78 44.82
N LEU A 10 63.40 -8.45 46.10
CA LEU A 10 62.05 -8.15 46.57
C LEU A 10 61.47 -6.87 45.93
N LEU A 11 62.32 -5.85 45.71
CA LEU A 11 61.93 -4.58 45.07
C LEU A 11 61.65 -4.76 43.55
N VAL A 12 62.42 -5.61 42.87
CA VAL A 12 62.23 -5.94 41.43
C VAL A 12 61.02 -6.85 41.22
N MET A 13 60.73 -7.75 42.17
CA MET A 13 59.54 -8.62 42.11
C MET A 13 58.23 -7.83 42.35
N CYS A 14 58.29 -6.74 43.12
CA CYS A 14 57.15 -5.83 43.34
C CYS A 14 56.88 -4.91 42.12
N LEU A 15 57.91 -4.60 41.31
CA LEU A 15 57.78 -3.77 40.10
C LEU A 15 57.23 -4.53 38.87
N MET A 16 57.16 -5.86 38.90
CA MET A 16 56.69 -6.71 37.79
C MET A 16 55.19 -7.07 37.86
N ILE A 17 54.46 -6.58 38.87
CA ILE A 17 53.01 -6.77 39.00
C ILE A 17 52.30 -5.46 38.62
N THR A 18 52.51 -4.98 37.39
CA THR A 18 51.59 -4.03 36.76
C THR A 18 50.65 -4.80 35.84
N GLY A 19 49.87 -5.70 36.44
CA GLY A 19 48.73 -6.30 35.75
C GLY A 19 47.75 -5.20 35.38
N ARG A 20 47.40 -5.08 34.10
CA ARG A 20 46.33 -4.19 33.66
C ARG A 20 45.04 -4.65 34.33
N ILE A 21 44.52 -3.89 35.29
CA ILE A 21 43.19 -4.13 35.86
C ILE A 21 42.20 -3.58 34.84
N SER A 22 41.69 -4.43 33.96
CA SER A 22 40.56 -4.07 33.09
C SER A 22 39.31 -3.99 33.97
N GLY A 23 38.73 -2.80 34.11
CA GLY A 23 37.45 -2.61 34.79
C GLY A 23 36.29 -3.04 33.90
N GLN A 24 36.14 -4.34 33.65
CA GLN A 24 34.94 -4.87 32.99
C GLN A 24 33.80 -4.94 34.00
N VAL A 25 32.60 -4.54 33.58
CA VAL A 25 31.40 -4.68 34.40
C VAL A 25 30.71 -5.97 34.00
N GLY A 26 30.84 -7.01 34.83
CA GLY A 26 30.00 -8.21 34.74
C GLY A 26 28.74 -8.04 35.57
N ILE A 27 27.57 -8.33 35.00
CA ILE A 27 26.31 -8.41 35.73
C ILE A 27 25.72 -9.81 35.50
N GLY A 28 25.69 -10.62 36.54
CA GLY A 28 25.28 -12.04 36.43
C GLY A 28 26.42 -13.02 36.12
N THR A 29 27.62 -12.51 35.81
CA THR A 29 28.84 -13.31 35.59
C THR A 29 30.05 -12.74 36.34
N THR A 30 30.95 -13.62 36.80
CA THR A 30 32.26 -13.24 37.36
C THR A 30 33.39 -13.36 36.34
N THR A 31 33.09 -13.87 35.15
CA THR A 31 34.03 -14.03 34.04
C THR A 31 33.47 -13.39 32.77
N PRO A 32 33.38 -12.04 32.71
CA PRO A 32 32.95 -11.34 31.50
C PRO A 32 33.77 -11.75 30.28
N ALA A 33 33.14 -11.76 29.10
CA ALA A 33 33.84 -11.99 27.85
C ALA A 33 34.98 -10.99 27.67
N ALA A 34 36.17 -11.47 27.24
CA ALA A 34 37.38 -10.64 27.16
C ALA A 34 37.25 -9.42 26.23
N SER A 35 36.32 -9.46 25.27
CA SER A 35 36.03 -8.37 24.33
C SER A 35 34.91 -7.42 24.80
N SER A 36 34.33 -7.62 25.99
CA SER A 36 33.23 -6.81 26.51
C SER A 36 33.72 -5.73 27.50
N GLY A 37 33.11 -4.55 27.47
CA GLY A 37 33.22 -3.56 28.55
C GLY A 37 32.12 -3.73 29.61
N LEU A 38 30.94 -4.19 29.17
CA LEU A 38 29.78 -4.57 29.98
C LEU A 38 29.31 -5.94 29.46
N ASP A 39 29.22 -6.93 30.34
CA ASP A 39 28.69 -8.26 30.04
C ASP A 39 27.53 -8.56 30.97
N VAL A 40 26.37 -8.88 30.39
CA VAL A 40 25.14 -9.15 31.14
C VAL A 40 24.73 -10.59 30.83
N ASP A 41 24.97 -11.47 31.79
CA ASP A 41 24.76 -12.91 31.63
C ASP A 41 23.67 -13.39 32.59
N TYR A 42 22.45 -13.48 32.07
CA TYR A 42 21.30 -14.07 32.74
C TYR A 42 20.52 -14.92 31.73
N THR A 43 19.95 -16.04 32.18
CA THR A 43 19.10 -16.89 31.33
C THR A 43 17.62 -16.49 31.35
N ASP A 44 17.23 -15.60 32.26
CA ASP A 44 15.83 -15.22 32.54
C ASP A 44 15.59 -13.70 32.58
N LYS A 45 16.61 -12.89 32.30
CA LYS A 45 16.54 -11.42 32.30
C LYS A 45 17.16 -10.85 31.03
N GLY A 46 16.82 -9.59 30.72
CA GLY A 46 17.38 -8.86 29.59
C GLY A 46 17.78 -7.44 29.96
N LEU A 47 18.31 -6.71 28.98
CA LEU A 47 18.59 -5.29 29.11
C LEU A 47 17.31 -4.48 28.85
N LEU A 48 16.93 -3.62 29.78
CA LEU A 48 15.86 -2.64 29.57
C LEU A 48 16.48 -1.26 29.28
N PRO A 49 16.66 -0.85 28.01
CA PRO A 49 17.21 0.46 27.68
C PRO A 49 16.22 1.58 28.06
N PRO A 50 16.68 2.85 28.11
CA PRO A 50 15.80 3.99 28.35
C PRO A 50 14.57 3.97 27.43
N ARG A 51 13.38 4.18 28.01
CA ARG A 51 12.10 4.13 27.30
C ARG A 51 11.51 5.52 27.18
N MET A 52 11.18 5.95 25.97
CA MET A 52 10.73 7.33 25.72
C MET A 52 9.88 7.43 24.45
N THR A 53 9.11 8.50 24.32
CA THR A 53 8.34 8.80 23.09
C THR A 53 9.24 9.33 21.98
N ILE A 54 8.71 9.43 20.76
CA ILE A 54 9.44 10.03 19.64
C ILE A 54 9.87 11.48 19.92
N PHE A 55 9.02 12.28 20.56
CA PHE A 55 9.33 13.67 20.91
C PHE A 55 10.45 13.77 21.93
N GLN A 56 10.48 12.87 22.91
CA GLN A 56 11.53 12.83 23.93
C GLN A 56 12.86 12.35 23.34
N ARG A 57 12.81 11.36 22.42
CA ARG A 57 13.97 10.87 21.68
C ARG A 57 14.60 11.98 20.82
N ASP A 58 13.77 12.72 20.09
CA ASP A 58 14.23 13.78 19.18
C ASP A 58 14.69 15.03 19.97
N ALA A 59 14.31 15.16 21.24
CA ALA A 59 14.83 16.18 22.15
C ALA A 59 16.21 15.86 22.74
N ILE A 60 16.77 14.66 22.50
CA ILE A 60 18.14 14.32 22.90
C ILE A 60 19.11 15.19 22.09
N ALA A 61 19.81 16.11 22.75
CA ALA A 61 20.80 16.97 22.12
C ALA A 61 22.09 16.19 21.83
N ASN A 62 22.61 16.31 20.60
CA ASN A 62 23.86 15.69 20.15
C ASN A 62 23.98 14.19 20.48
N PRO A 63 23.02 13.33 20.06
CA PRO A 63 23.10 11.90 20.30
C PRO A 63 24.34 11.30 19.65
N ALA A 64 25.03 10.41 20.35
CA ALA A 64 26.20 9.72 19.84
C ALA A 64 25.81 8.55 18.94
N ASP A 65 26.64 8.26 17.92
CA ASP A 65 26.49 7.05 17.12
C ASP A 65 26.58 5.80 18.01
N GLY A 66 25.64 4.86 17.82
CA GLY A 66 25.47 3.67 18.64
C GLY A 66 24.57 3.85 19.87
N LEU A 67 24.04 5.05 20.13
CA LEU A 67 23.07 5.27 21.23
C LEU A 67 21.80 4.45 20.97
N MET A 68 21.37 3.66 21.96
CA MET A 68 20.18 2.80 21.86
C MET A 68 19.12 3.17 22.89
N ILE A 69 17.85 3.19 22.47
CA ILE A 69 16.67 3.45 23.30
C ILE A 69 15.52 2.53 22.88
N PHE A 70 14.48 2.42 23.70
CA PHE A 70 13.20 1.84 23.28
C PHE A 70 12.17 2.96 23.07
N ASN A 71 11.71 3.13 21.84
CA ASN A 71 10.70 4.12 21.48
C ASN A 71 9.31 3.57 21.81
N THR A 72 8.64 4.17 22.79
CA THR A 72 7.30 3.75 23.22
C THR A 72 6.19 4.19 22.26
N THR A 73 6.48 5.15 21.37
CA THR A 73 5.55 5.56 20.31
C THR A 73 5.52 4.55 19.17
N SER A 74 6.69 4.08 18.69
CA SER A 74 6.75 3.06 17.64
C SER A 74 6.73 1.61 18.16
N GLY A 75 6.97 1.41 19.45
CA GLY A 75 7.05 0.07 20.05
C GLY A 75 8.36 -0.66 19.73
N CYS A 76 9.42 0.08 19.37
CA CYS A 76 10.65 -0.47 18.82
C CYS A 76 11.92 -0.03 19.53
N PRO A 77 12.96 -0.89 19.61
CA PRO A 77 14.31 -0.42 19.81
C PRO A 77 14.73 0.50 18.66
N ASN A 78 15.27 1.68 19.00
CA ASN A 78 15.89 2.58 18.05
C ASN A 78 17.39 2.69 18.36
N TYR A 79 18.19 2.98 17.32
CA TYR A 79 19.59 3.36 17.47
C TYR A 79 19.91 4.61 16.67
N TYR A 80 20.85 5.42 17.16
CA TYR A 80 21.35 6.59 16.44
C TYR A 80 22.59 6.21 15.63
N PHE A 81 22.63 6.58 14.35
CA PHE A 81 23.81 6.38 13.51
C PHE A 81 23.82 7.39 12.35
N SER A 82 24.99 7.98 12.10
CA SER A 82 25.22 8.87 10.96
C SER A 82 24.22 10.02 10.88
N GLY A 83 23.92 10.65 12.02
CA GLY A 83 23.05 11.84 12.06
C GLY A 83 21.55 11.56 12.13
N SER A 84 21.11 10.31 12.24
CA SER A 84 19.69 9.94 12.21
C SER A 84 19.34 8.77 13.14
N TRP A 85 18.06 8.70 13.55
CA TRP A 85 17.50 7.57 14.30
C TRP A 85 17.00 6.48 13.35
N HIS A 86 17.36 5.24 13.64
CA HIS A 86 17.00 4.03 12.91
C HIS A 86 16.23 3.07 13.82
N GLU A 87 15.38 2.22 13.25
CA GLU A 87 14.62 1.21 14.00
C GLU A 87 15.16 -0.19 13.74
N TYR A 88 15.38 -0.99 14.79
CA TYR A 88 15.85 -2.38 14.66
C TYR A 88 14.78 -3.34 14.13
N CYS A 89 13.52 -2.92 14.19
CA CYS A 89 12.38 -3.72 13.76
C CYS A 89 12.15 -3.69 12.23
N GLY A 90 13.01 -3.01 11.47
CA GLY A 90 12.64 -2.41 10.19
C GLY A 90 11.64 -1.27 10.40
N THR A 91 11.13 -0.65 9.33
CA THR A 91 9.91 0.14 9.45
C THR A 91 8.82 -0.83 9.92
N ILE A 92 8.46 -0.81 11.21
CA ILE A 92 7.13 -1.31 11.56
C ILE A 92 6.19 -0.28 10.95
N SER A 93 5.81 -0.50 9.69
CA SER A 93 4.59 0.09 9.20
C SER A 93 3.55 -0.24 10.26
N PRO A 94 2.83 0.74 10.84
CA PRO A 94 1.72 0.42 11.72
C PRO A 94 0.90 -0.68 11.04
N PRO A 95 0.42 -1.69 11.79
CA PRO A 95 -0.32 -2.79 11.20
C PRO A 95 -1.39 -2.19 10.30
N PHE A 96 -1.48 -2.69 9.06
CA PHE A 96 -2.44 -2.17 8.11
C PHE A 96 -3.84 -2.33 8.71
N ASN A 97 -4.43 -1.21 9.08
CA ASN A 97 -5.76 -1.11 9.64
C ASN A 97 -6.62 -0.44 8.59
N CYS A 98 -7.51 -1.22 7.97
CA CYS A 98 -8.42 -0.66 6.99
C CYS A 98 -9.29 0.44 7.62
N GLY A 99 -9.55 1.52 6.88
CA GLY A 99 -10.31 2.68 7.35
C GLY A 99 -9.43 3.79 7.92
N THR A 100 -8.20 3.49 8.33
CA THR A 100 -7.25 4.48 8.88
C THR A 100 -5.90 4.48 8.19
N SER A 101 -5.49 3.33 7.63
CA SER A 101 -4.25 3.21 6.88
C SER A 101 -4.40 3.77 5.47
N THR A 102 -3.30 4.32 4.96
CA THR A 102 -3.16 4.76 3.57
C THR A 102 -2.33 3.76 2.78
N VAL A 103 -2.49 3.79 1.46
CA VAL A 103 -1.77 2.95 0.50
C VAL A 103 -1.02 3.88 -0.44
N THR A 104 0.30 3.77 -0.47
CA THR A 104 1.15 4.52 -1.41
C THR A 104 1.61 3.59 -2.52
N PHE A 105 1.41 4.00 -3.77
CA PHE A 105 1.73 3.21 -4.95
C PHE A 105 2.06 4.11 -6.15
N THR A 106 2.68 3.53 -7.17
CA THR A 106 2.90 4.23 -8.43
C THR A 106 1.66 4.10 -9.30
N TYR A 107 1.13 5.22 -9.76
CA TYR A 107 0.01 5.29 -10.69
C TYR A 107 0.37 6.21 -11.85
N ASN A 108 0.26 5.70 -13.08
CA ASN A 108 0.62 6.46 -14.30
C ASN A 108 2.00 7.16 -14.19
N GLY A 109 3.00 6.43 -13.66
CA GLY A 109 4.37 6.92 -13.49
C GLY A 109 4.61 7.86 -12.30
N SER A 110 3.60 8.18 -11.50
CA SER A 110 3.72 9.08 -10.34
C SER A 110 3.39 8.38 -9.02
N SER A 111 4.08 8.73 -7.93
CA SER A 111 3.72 8.23 -6.60
C SER A 111 2.45 8.92 -6.10
N VAL A 112 1.45 8.13 -5.71
CA VAL A 112 0.17 8.59 -5.16
C VAL A 112 -0.12 7.87 -3.84
N THR A 113 -0.83 8.55 -2.94
CA THR A 113 -1.24 7.98 -1.64
C THR A 113 -2.74 8.08 -1.48
N TYR A 114 -3.43 6.95 -1.38
CA TYR A 114 -4.88 6.86 -1.19
C TYR A 114 -5.21 6.42 0.23
N GLY A 115 -6.37 6.82 0.74
CA GLY A 115 -6.92 6.28 1.98
C GLY A 115 -7.59 4.93 1.76
N THR A 116 -8.03 4.31 2.85
CA THR A 116 -8.83 3.08 2.81
C THR A 116 -10.12 3.26 3.58
N VAL A 117 -11.13 2.46 3.24
CA VAL A 117 -12.45 2.47 3.88
C VAL A 117 -12.92 1.03 4.10
N VAL A 118 -13.46 0.77 5.29
CA VAL A 118 -14.08 -0.51 5.65
C VAL A 118 -15.54 -0.49 5.23
N ARG A 119 -16.05 -1.62 4.76
CA ARG A 119 -17.44 -1.73 4.35
C ARG A 119 -18.14 -3.02 4.76
N ALA A 120 -19.36 -3.21 4.25
CA ALA A 120 -20.19 -4.38 4.50
C ALA A 120 -19.41 -5.67 4.26
N GLY A 121 -19.49 -6.62 5.20
CA GLY A 121 -18.69 -7.83 5.19
C GLY A 121 -17.24 -7.66 5.68
N GLY A 122 -16.85 -6.49 6.19
CA GLY A 122 -15.51 -6.22 6.73
C GLY A 122 -14.43 -6.03 5.67
N LYS A 123 -14.81 -5.98 4.38
CA LYS A 123 -13.88 -5.82 3.27
C LYS A 123 -13.26 -4.43 3.23
N CYS A 124 -12.01 -4.39 2.79
CA CYS A 124 -11.23 -3.17 2.72
C CYS A 124 -11.18 -2.62 1.29
N TRP A 125 -11.45 -1.34 1.13
CA TRP A 125 -11.51 -0.68 -0.18
C TRP A 125 -10.59 0.53 -0.22
N LEU A 126 -10.13 0.91 -1.41
CA LEU A 126 -9.56 2.25 -1.61
C LEU A 126 -10.65 3.31 -1.47
N ASP A 127 -10.33 4.45 -0.87
CA ASP A 127 -11.27 5.53 -0.59
C ASP A 127 -11.70 6.33 -1.82
N ARG A 128 -10.99 6.19 -2.96
CA ARG A 128 -11.32 6.83 -4.25
C ARG A 128 -11.05 5.93 -5.47
N ASN A 129 -11.60 6.32 -6.63
CA ASN A 129 -11.37 5.64 -7.90
C ASN A 129 -9.91 5.75 -8.31
N LEU A 130 -9.38 4.76 -9.05
CA LEU A 130 -8.04 4.90 -9.61
C LEU A 130 -7.96 6.12 -10.54
N GLY A 131 -6.95 6.97 -10.31
CA GLY A 131 -6.76 8.25 -11.00
C GLY A 131 -7.59 9.40 -10.46
N ALA A 132 -8.39 9.22 -9.40
CA ALA A 132 -9.07 10.33 -8.74
C ALA A 132 -8.07 11.13 -7.89
N ILE A 133 -8.29 12.45 -7.82
CA ILE A 133 -7.43 13.35 -7.02
C ILE A 133 -7.94 13.47 -5.57
N GLN A 134 -9.22 13.22 -5.33
CA GLN A 134 -9.83 13.28 -4.00
C GLN A 134 -10.94 12.24 -3.78
N VAL A 135 -11.30 12.02 -2.52
CA VAL A 135 -12.54 11.32 -2.16
C VAL A 135 -13.72 12.18 -2.57
N ALA A 136 -14.77 11.57 -3.11
CA ALA A 136 -15.95 12.28 -3.57
C ALA A 136 -16.59 13.14 -2.46
N THR A 137 -16.83 14.40 -2.78
CA THR A 137 -17.57 15.35 -1.93
C THR A 137 -19.04 15.48 -2.34
N SER A 138 -19.37 15.10 -3.57
CA SER A 138 -20.72 14.88 -4.10
C SER A 138 -20.68 13.74 -5.14
N SER A 139 -21.84 13.22 -5.56
CA SER A 139 -21.89 12.22 -6.63
C SER A 139 -21.33 12.74 -7.95
N THR A 140 -21.42 14.05 -8.20
CA THR A 140 -20.98 14.75 -9.42
C THR A 140 -19.62 15.44 -9.28
N ASP A 141 -18.85 15.10 -8.24
CA ASP A 141 -17.53 15.66 -7.99
C ASP A 141 -16.53 15.17 -9.05
N ALA A 142 -16.25 16.00 -10.06
CA ALA A 142 -15.35 15.66 -11.17
C ALA A 142 -13.93 15.28 -10.70
N ALA A 143 -13.46 15.83 -9.58
CA ALA A 143 -12.16 15.50 -9.01
C ALA A 143 -12.11 14.06 -8.43
N SER A 144 -13.27 13.46 -8.17
CA SER A 144 -13.40 12.10 -7.65
C SER A 144 -13.60 11.02 -8.72
N TYR A 145 -13.90 11.42 -9.95
CA TYR A 145 -14.30 10.50 -11.01
C TYR A 145 -13.21 9.49 -11.37
N GLY A 146 -11.96 9.92 -11.28
CA GLY A 146 -10.81 9.12 -11.70
C GLY A 146 -10.81 8.81 -13.19
N HIS A 147 -10.11 7.76 -13.56
CA HIS A 147 -9.90 7.35 -14.96
C HIS A 147 -10.86 6.24 -15.39
N LEU A 148 -10.90 5.97 -16.70
CA LEU A 148 -11.86 5.06 -17.36
C LEU A 148 -11.11 3.97 -18.12
N PHE A 149 -11.05 2.77 -17.56
CA PHE A 149 -10.23 1.68 -18.04
C PHE A 149 -10.99 0.78 -19.02
N GLN A 150 -10.37 0.34 -20.10
CA GLN A 150 -10.84 -0.84 -20.84
C GLN A 150 -10.60 -2.10 -20.01
N TRP A 151 -11.56 -3.02 -20.04
CA TRP A 151 -11.54 -4.20 -19.18
C TRP A 151 -10.31 -5.07 -19.47
N GLY A 152 -9.53 -5.41 -18.44
CA GLY A 152 -8.33 -6.24 -18.58
C GLY A 152 -7.05 -5.48 -18.97
N ARG A 153 -7.07 -4.15 -19.13
CA ARG A 153 -5.86 -3.35 -19.44
C ARG A 153 -5.15 -2.84 -18.18
N LEU A 154 -3.83 -2.63 -18.31
CA LEU A 154 -3.02 -1.90 -17.32
C LEU A 154 -3.42 -0.41 -17.26
N ASP A 155 -2.87 0.30 -16.26
CA ASP A 155 -2.90 1.77 -16.18
C ASP A 155 -1.88 2.44 -17.13
N ASP A 156 -1.71 1.90 -18.34
CA ASP A 156 -0.70 2.27 -19.34
C ASP A 156 -0.90 3.65 -20.00
N GLY A 157 -1.90 4.41 -19.56
CA GLY A 157 -2.25 5.75 -20.01
C GLY A 157 -3.51 5.77 -20.88
N GLN A 158 -3.98 4.62 -21.39
CA GLN A 158 -5.24 4.54 -22.13
C GLN A 158 -6.45 5.01 -21.32
N GLN A 159 -6.41 4.79 -20.00
CA GLN A 159 -7.48 5.08 -19.07
C GLN A 159 -7.70 6.59 -18.87
N VAL A 160 -6.70 7.41 -19.22
CA VAL A 160 -6.81 8.86 -19.14
C VAL A 160 -7.95 9.29 -20.05
N ARG A 161 -8.89 10.08 -19.51
CA ARG A 161 -10.14 10.47 -20.20
C ARG A 161 -9.90 11.16 -21.56
N THR A 162 -8.75 11.82 -21.70
CA THR A 162 -8.31 12.55 -22.90
C THR A 162 -7.25 11.81 -23.72
N SER A 163 -6.94 10.54 -23.42
CA SER A 163 -5.94 9.78 -24.18
C SER A 163 -6.36 9.68 -25.65
N PRO A 164 -5.39 9.65 -26.59
CA PRO A 164 -5.69 9.46 -28.00
C PRO A 164 -6.41 8.14 -28.26
N THR A 165 -7.02 8.01 -29.44
CA THR A 165 -7.73 6.78 -29.82
C THR A 165 -7.07 6.09 -31.00
N THR A 166 -7.29 4.78 -31.11
CA THR A 166 -6.96 3.96 -32.28
C THR A 166 -8.11 2.98 -32.55
N THR A 167 -8.22 2.48 -33.78
CA THR A 167 -9.16 1.39 -34.14
C THR A 167 -8.43 0.07 -34.33
N THR A 168 -7.10 0.03 -34.17
CA THR A 168 -6.33 -1.21 -34.31
C THR A 168 -6.45 -2.00 -33.02
N LEU A 169 -7.11 -3.16 -33.09
CA LEU A 169 -7.22 -4.09 -31.97
C LEU A 169 -5.85 -4.66 -31.61
N SER A 170 -5.62 -4.91 -30.32
CA SER A 170 -4.39 -5.54 -29.86
C SER A 170 -4.44 -7.05 -30.10
N ASN A 171 -3.30 -7.66 -30.41
CA ASN A 171 -3.15 -9.13 -30.41
C ASN A 171 -2.43 -9.64 -29.15
N SER A 172 -2.04 -8.76 -28.23
CA SER A 172 -1.34 -9.04 -26.96
C SER A 172 -2.08 -8.40 -25.77
N ASP A 173 -1.75 -8.83 -24.55
CA ASP A 173 -2.28 -8.23 -23.33
C ASP A 173 -1.72 -6.82 -23.07
N VAL A 174 -0.65 -6.43 -23.77
CA VAL A 174 0.01 -5.12 -23.66
C VAL A 174 0.19 -4.55 -25.06
N PRO A 175 -0.69 -3.64 -25.52
CA PRO A 175 -0.70 -3.15 -26.91
C PRO A 175 0.58 -2.40 -27.35
N GLY A 176 1.46 -2.03 -26.41
CA GLY A 176 2.68 -1.26 -26.69
C GLY A 176 2.45 0.24 -26.91
N HIS A 177 1.23 0.72 -26.65
CA HIS A 177 0.86 2.13 -26.72
C HIS A 177 -0.23 2.48 -25.71
N ASN A 178 -0.37 3.77 -25.40
CA ASN A 178 -1.34 4.30 -24.45
C ASN A 178 -2.65 4.80 -25.10
N ASN A 179 -2.92 4.46 -26.36
CA ASN A 179 -4.19 4.82 -27.00
C ASN A 179 -5.34 3.96 -26.45
N PHE A 180 -6.51 4.58 -26.32
CA PHE A 180 -7.76 3.87 -26.11
C PHE A 180 -8.21 3.23 -27.42
N ILE A 181 -8.47 1.92 -27.38
CA ILE A 181 -8.78 1.15 -28.58
C ILE A 181 -10.29 1.13 -28.78
N LYS A 182 -10.75 1.79 -29.84
CA LYS A 182 -12.15 1.76 -30.25
C LYS A 182 -12.44 0.43 -30.93
N ALA A 183 -13.48 -0.24 -30.47
CA ALA A 183 -13.99 -1.51 -31.01
C ALA A 183 -15.50 -1.36 -31.26
N PRO A 184 -15.91 -0.73 -32.38
CA PRO A 184 -17.32 -0.49 -32.68
C PRO A 184 -18.08 -1.78 -33.04
N ASP A 185 -17.36 -2.79 -33.52
CA ASP A 185 -17.95 -4.04 -34.00
C ASP A 185 -17.98 -5.10 -32.87
N PHE A 186 -19.02 -5.94 -32.90
CA PHE A 186 -19.14 -7.10 -32.02
C PHE A 186 -17.88 -7.99 -32.12
N PRO A 187 -17.30 -8.45 -31.00
CA PRO A 187 -17.83 -8.49 -29.63
C PRO A 187 -17.52 -7.25 -28.75
N ASN A 188 -17.06 -6.14 -29.34
CA ASN A 188 -16.67 -4.94 -28.60
C ASN A 188 -15.54 -5.20 -27.57
N ASP A 189 -14.56 -6.02 -27.94
CA ASP A 189 -13.31 -6.22 -27.21
C ASP A 189 -12.17 -5.41 -27.87
N TRP A 190 -11.29 -4.83 -27.04
CA TRP A 190 -10.12 -4.08 -27.51
C TRP A 190 -9.00 -5.01 -28.00
N ARG A 191 -9.09 -6.30 -27.69
CA ARG A 191 -8.16 -7.35 -28.11
C ARG A 191 -8.82 -8.33 -29.08
N SER A 192 -8.05 -8.81 -30.04
CA SER A 192 -8.38 -9.98 -30.86
C SER A 192 -7.13 -10.88 -30.99
N PRO A 193 -7.14 -12.12 -30.47
CA PRO A 193 -8.26 -12.80 -29.79
C PRO A 193 -8.53 -12.25 -28.37
N GLU A 194 -9.74 -12.50 -27.87
CA GLU A 194 -10.17 -12.16 -26.50
C GLU A 194 -9.38 -12.94 -25.44
N ASN A 195 -9.33 -12.43 -24.19
CA ASN A 195 -8.64 -13.10 -23.09
C ASN A 195 -9.36 -12.95 -21.74
N ASN A 196 -9.95 -14.04 -21.27
CA ASN A 196 -10.71 -14.09 -20.01
C ASN A 196 -9.81 -14.18 -18.75
N ASN A 197 -8.48 -14.33 -18.91
CA ASN A 197 -7.56 -14.49 -17.78
C ASN A 197 -7.05 -13.14 -17.21
N LEU A 198 -7.51 -12.02 -17.75
CA LEU A 198 -7.14 -10.68 -17.30
C LEU A 198 -7.88 -10.30 -16.02
N TRP A 199 -7.23 -9.55 -15.12
CA TRP A 199 -7.76 -9.07 -13.84
C TRP A 199 -8.25 -10.17 -12.87
N GLN A 200 -7.82 -11.41 -13.04
CA GLN A 200 -8.24 -12.55 -12.22
C GLN A 200 -7.46 -12.61 -10.88
N GLY A 201 -7.95 -11.86 -9.88
CA GLY A 201 -7.41 -11.83 -8.53
C GLY A 201 -6.24 -10.85 -8.34
N GLU A 202 -5.64 -10.85 -7.14
CA GLU A 202 -4.55 -9.93 -6.77
C GLU A 202 -3.31 -10.11 -7.67
N GLY A 203 -2.90 -11.35 -7.89
CA GLY A 203 -1.81 -11.71 -8.82
C GLY A 203 -2.25 -11.82 -10.29
N GLY A 204 -3.45 -11.33 -10.62
CA GLY A 204 -4.02 -11.45 -11.96
C GLY A 204 -3.25 -10.62 -13.00
N ILE A 205 -3.23 -11.11 -14.23
CA ILE A 205 -2.60 -10.40 -15.36
C ILE A 205 -3.24 -9.02 -15.52
N ASN A 206 -2.40 -8.00 -15.69
CA ASN A 206 -2.80 -6.60 -15.89
C ASN A 206 -3.62 -5.96 -14.75
N ASN A 207 -3.60 -6.49 -13.52
CA ASN A 207 -4.27 -5.86 -12.39
C ASN A 207 -3.77 -4.41 -12.17
N PRO A 208 -4.60 -3.37 -12.35
CA PRO A 208 -4.19 -1.97 -12.22
C PRO A 208 -4.22 -1.49 -10.76
N CYS A 209 -4.69 -2.34 -9.83
CA CYS A 209 -4.75 -2.01 -8.42
C CYS A 209 -3.36 -2.12 -7.75
N PRO A 210 -3.13 -1.37 -6.65
CA PRO A 210 -1.88 -1.48 -5.91
C PRO A 210 -1.67 -2.89 -5.33
N ALA A 211 -0.43 -3.23 -4.99
CA ALA A 211 -0.10 -4.51 -4.34
C ALA A 211 -0.97 -4.76 -3.10
N GLY A 212 -1.49 -5.98 -2.94
CA GLY A 212 -2.49 -6.30 -1.91
C GLY A 212 -3.93 -5.98 -2.29
N PHE A 213 -4.19 -5.40 -3.46
CA PHE A 213 -5.53 -5.03 -3.92
C PHE A 213 -5.82 -5.58 -5.31
N ARG A 214 -7.11 -5.77 -5.60
CA ARG A 214 -7.64 -6.26 -6.89
C ARG A 214 -8.95 -5.56 -7.23
N LEU A 215 -9.46 -5.80 -8.43
CA LEU A 215 -10.83 -5.45 -8.76
C LEU A 215 -11.82 -6.35 -7.99
N PRO A 216 -12.96 -5.79 -7.54
CA PRO A 216 -14.06 -6.55 -6.97
C PRO A 216 -14.69 -7.50 -7.99
N THR A 217 -15.15 -8.64 -7.50
CA THR A 217 -16.02 -9.55 -8.24
C THR A 217 -17.44 -9.00 -8.34
N GLN A 218 -18.25 -9.56 -9.25
CA GLN A 218 -19.65 -9.19 -9.42
C GLN A 218 -20.45 -9.46 -8.14
N ALA A 219 -20.13 -10.53 -7.41
CA ALA A 219 -20.74 -10.83 -6.12
C ALA A 219 -20.40 -9.79 -5.04
N GLU A 220 -19.16 -9.27 -5.03
CA GLU A 220 -18.74 -8.22 -4.10
C GLU A 220 -19.39 -6.88 -4.43
N TRP A 221 -19.55 -6.54 -5.71
CA TRP A 221 -20.34 -5.37 -6.13
C TRP A 221 -21.84 -5.52 -5.83
N ASN A 222 -22.41 -6.72 -5.96
CA ASN A 222 -23.80 -6.95 -5.57
C ASN A 222 -24.00 -6.81 -4.07
N THR A 223 -23.06 -7.34 -3.27
CA THR A 223 -23.04 -7.14 -1.81
C THR A 223 -22.84 -5.66 -1.45
N GLU A 224 -22.04 -4.94 -2.24
CA GLU A 224 -21.92 -3.49 -2.17
C GLU A 224 -23.31 -2.86 -2.30
N ARG A 225 -23.87 -2.97 -3.50
CA ARG A 225 -25.08 -2.30 -3.93
C ARG A 225 -26.27 -2.57 -3.01
N LEU A 226 -26.47 -3.83 -2.60
CA LEU A 226 -27.58 -4.24 -1.74
C LEU A 226 -27.52 -3.64 -0.33
N SER A 227 -26.37 -3.12 0.11
CA SER A 227 -26.26 -2.46 1.40
C SER A 227 -26.57 -0.96 1.37
N TRP A 228 -26.86 -0.38 0.20
CA TRP A 228 -27.23 1.03 0.09
C TRP A 228 -28.67 1.26 0.57
N THR A 229 -28.89 2.38 1.25
CA THR A 229 -30.24 2.78 1.71
C THR A 229 -31.23 2.91 0.54
N THR A 230 -30.76 3.39 -0.61
CA THR A 230 -31.52 3.43 -1.87
C THR A 230 -30.66 2.84 -2.98
N ASN A 231 -31.25 1.99 -3.83
CA ASN A 231 -30.53 1.30 -4.91
C ASN A 231 -30.43 2.20 -6.16
N ASN A 232 -29.75 3.36 -6.02
CA ASN A 232 -29.52 4.34 -7.08
C ASN A 232 -28.27 5.20 -6.76
N ALA A 233 -27.97 6.19 -7.60
CA ALA A 233 -26.82 7.08 -7.46
C ALA A 233 -26.77 7.81 -6.10
N ALA A 234 -27.92 8.16 -5.52
CA ALA A 234 -27.97 8.79 -4.21
C ALA A 234 -27.48 7.84 -3.11
N GLY A 235 -27.89 6.57 -3.15
CA GLY A 235 -27.41 5.56 -2.20
C GLY A 235 -25.96 5.16 -2.44
N ALA A 236 -25.52 5.11 -3.70
CA ALA A 236 -24.12 4.85 -4.06
C ALA A 236 -23.18 5.91 -3.46
N PHE A 237 -23.54 7.18 -3.54
CA PHE A 237 -22.77 8.28 -2.94
C PHE A 237 -22.91 8.34 -1.42
N ALA A 238 -24.10 8.04 -0.87
CA ALA A 238 -24.31 7.99 0.58
C ALA A 238 -23.61 6.80 1.26
N SER A 239 -23.19 5.79 0.49
CA SER A 239 -22.41 4.67 0.99
C SER A 239 -21.02 5.12 1.50
N PRO A 240 -20.35 4.33 2.35
CA PRO A 240 -18.97 4.63 2.77
C PRO A 240 -17.98 4.77 1.61
N LEU A 241 -18.23 4.10 0.46
CA LEU A 241 -17.35 4.19 -0.72
C LEU A 241 -17.49 5.52 -1.48
N LYS A 242 -18.60 6.25 -1.25
CA LYS A 242 -18.95 7.50 -1.94
C LYS A 242 -18.77 7.42 -3.45
N LEU A 243 -19.39 6.42 -4.07
CA LEU A 243 -19.24 6.20 -5.52
C LEU A 243 -19.85 7.37 -6.29
N SER A 244 -19.09 7.90 -7.25
CA SER A 244 -19.47 9.02 -8.09
C SER A 244 -20.07 8.56 -9.43
N VAL A 245 -20.85 9.43 -10.06
CA VAL A 245 -21.42 9.24 -11.40
C VAL A 245 -20.41 9.69 -12.46
N ALA A 246 -19.31 8.95 -12.55
CA ALA A 246 -18.14 9.29 -13.33
C ALA A 246 -18.30 9.18 -14.85
N GLY A 247 -19.47 8.71 -15.33
CA GLY A 247 -19.72 8.41 -16.72
C GLY A 247 -18.89 7.23 -17.23
N GLY A 248 -18.89 7.06 -18.55
CA GLY A 248 -18.13 6.01 -19.22
C GLY A 248 -17.53 6.51 -20.53
N ARG A 249 -16.55 5.79 -21.03
CA ARG A 249 -15.93 6.05 -22.34
C ARG A 249 -16.40 5.00 -23.32
N TYR A 250 -17.01 5.43 -24.42
CA TYR A 250 -17.64 4.51 -25.34
C TYR A 250 -16.65 3.82 -26.27
N SER A 251 -16.87 2.52 -26.48
CA SER A 251 -16.03 1.67 -27.33
C SER A 251 -16.11 2.08 -28.82
N PHE A 252 -17.22 2.66 -29.28
CA PHE A 252 -17.43 2.93 -30.71
C PHE A 252 -16.68 4.18 -31.21
N ASP A 253 -16.69 5.27 -30.45
CA ASP A 253 -16.08 6.55 -30.86
C ASP A 253 -15.01 7.08 -29.89
N GLY A 254 -14.87 6.47 -28.71
CA GLY A 254 -13.94 6.91 -27.67
C GLY A 254 -14.39 8.18 -26.94
N SER A 255 -15.64 8.62 -27.09
CA SER A 255 -16.17 9.78 -26.37
C SER A 255 -16.49 9.43 -24.92
N VAL A 256 -16.29 10.40 -24.02
CA VAL A 256 -16.70 10.30 -22.62
C VAL A 256 -18.09 10.90 -22.49
N ASN A 257 -19.05 10.13 -21.97
CA ASN A 257 -20.44 10.55 -21.83
C ASN A 257 -21.00 10.17 -20.46
N LEU A 258 -22.14 10.79 -20.15
CA LEU A 258 -22.95 10.53 -18.95
C LEU A 258 -22.22 10.82 -17.63
N ASP A 259 -21.11 11.54 -17.67
CA ASP A 259 -20.49 12.09 -16.48
C ASP A 259 -21.46 13.06 -15.80
N GLY A 260 -21.53 12.98 -14.48
CA GLY A 260 -22.55 13.69 -13.70
C GLY A 260 -23.94 13.05 -13.70
N SER A 261 -24.16 11.95 -14.43
CA SER A 261 -25.47 11.28 -14.53
C SER A 261 -25.44 9.79 -14.20
N ASN A 262 -24.44 9.04 -14.68
CA ASN A 262 -24.34 7.60 -14.52
C ASN A 262 -23.00 7.18 -13.90
N GLY A 263 -23.02 6.15 -13.06
CA GLY A 263 -21.84 5.47 -12.55
C GLY A 263 -21.66 4.12 -13.23
N TYR A 264 -20.45 3.85 -13.73
CA TYR A 264 -20.06 2.57 -14.30
C TYR A 264 -18.74 2.11 -13.68
N TYR A 265 -18.74 0.92 -13.08
CA TYR A 265 -17.63 0.40 -12.31
C TYR A 265 -17.33 -1.05 -12.69
N TRP A 266 -16.12 -1.30 -13.18
CA TRP A 266 -15.75 -2.65 -13.60
C TRP A 266 -15.70 -3.65 -12.45
N SER A 267 -16.09 -4.88 -12.76
CA SER A 267 -15.76 -6.08 -12.01
C SER A 267 -14.61 -6.85 -12.67
N SER A 268 -13.91 -7.71 -11.91
CA SER A 268 -13.06 -8.77 -12.47
C SER A 268 -13.82 -9.96 -13.03
N THR A 269 -15.14 -10.07 -12.79
CA THR A 269 -15.92 -11.24 -13.21
C THR A 269 -16.22 -11.19 -14.71
N VAL A 270 -15.78 -12.23 -15.41
CA VAL A 270 -16.03 -12.50 -16.83
C VAL A 270 -17.46 -12.99 -17.06
N ASP A 271 -18.07 -12.56 -18.16
CA ASP A 271 -19.33 -13.10 -18.68
C ASP A 271 -19.17 -13.45 -20.17
N ASP A 272 -18.71 -14.67 -20.44
CA ASP A 272 -18.38 -15.15 -21.80
C ASP A 272 -17.40 -14.22 -22.54
N ILE A 273 -17.91 -13.42 -23.48
CA ILE A 273 -17.19 -12.42 -24.29
C ILE A 273 -17.16 -11.03 -23.63
N ASP A 274 -18.04 -10.80 -22.65
CA ASP A 274 -18.21 -9.55 -21.92
C ASP A 274 -17.55 -9.63 -20.53
N ALA A 275 -17.71 -8.56 -19.76
CA ALA A 275 -17.42 -8.53 -18.32
C ALA A 275 -18.53 -7.81 -17.55
N TYR A 276 -18.70 -8.18 -16.28
CA TYR A 276 -19.67 -7.52 -15.42
C TYR A 276 -19.19 -6.13 -14.98
N ALA A 277 -20.14 -5.20 -14.86
CA ALA A 277 -19.97 -3.89 -14.28
C ALA A 277 -21.14 -3.54 -13.36
N LEU A 278 -20.85 -2.86 -12.26
CA LEU A 278 -21.87 -2.17 -11.47
C LEU A 278 -22.27 -0.90 -12.21
N THR A 279 -23.57 -0.77 -12.47
CA THR A 279 -24.18 0.38 -13.13
C THR A 279 -25.21 1.02 -12.21
N PHE A 280 -25.24 2.35 -12.16
CA PHE A 280 -26.28 3.09 -11.45
C PHE A 280 -26.55 4.47 -12.04
N ASP A 281 -27.79 4.93 -11.91
CA ASP A 281 -28.24 6.27 -12.27
C ASP A 281 -29.16 6.84 -11.17
N SER A 282 -29.89 7.92 -11.44
CA SER A 282 -30.80 8.54 -10.46
C SER A 282 -31.97 7.64 -10.01
N ASN A 283 -32.33 6.62 -10.80
CA ASN A 283 -33.50 5.78 -10.59
C ASN A 283 -33.15 4.38 -10.09
N VAL A 284 -32.10 3.76 -10.63
CA VAL A 284 -31.81 2.34 -10.41
C VAL A 284 -30.32 2.06 -10.30
N SER A 285 -30.00 0.87 -9.79
CA SER A 285 -28.67 0.28 -9.79
C SER A 285 -28.78 -1.22 -10.01
N TYR A 286 -27.82 -1.79 -10.74
CA TYR A 286 -27.74 -3.22 -11.04
C TYR A 286 -26.33 -3.61 -11.51
N GLU A 287 -26.02 -4.90 -11.46
CA GLU A 287 -24.84 -5.51 -12.08
C GLU A 287 -25.24 -6.04 -13.47
N GLY A 288 -24.57 -5.57 -14.52
CA GLY A 288 -24.85 -5.97 -15.89
C GLY A 288 -23.57 -6.23 -16.69
N SER A 289 -23.70 -6.93 -17.80
CA SER A 289 -22.58 -7.25 -18.69
C SER A 289 -22.32 -6.10 -19.65
N SER A 290 -21.07 -5.90 -20.03
CA SER A 290 -20.65 -4.86 -20.96
C SER A 290 -19.41 -5.30 -21.74
N GLY A 291 -19.34 -4.86 -23.01
CA GLY A 291 -18.20 -5.11 -23.87
C GLY A 291 -16.90 -4.59 -23.28
N ARG A 292 -15.82 -5.35 -23.42
CA ARG A 292 -14.56 -5.10 -22.73
C ARG A 292 -13.81 -3.86 -23.22
N ALA A 293 -14.16 -3.36 -24.40
CA ALA A 293 -13.60 -2.12 -24.96
C ALA A 293 -14.19 -0.84 -24.36
N TYR A 294 -15.29 -0.90 -23.58
CA TYR A 294 -15.79 0.28 -22.87
C TYR A 294 -14.79 0.72 -21.79
N GLY A 295 -14.72 2.02 -21.55
CA GLY A 295 -13.92 2.59 -20.46
C GLY A 295 -14.78 2.88 -19.25
N PHE A 296 -14.62 2.14 -18.16
CA PHE A 296 -15.34 2.37 -16.90
C PHE A 296 -14.39 2.59 -15.72
N SER A 297 -14.92 3.15 -14.64
CA SER A 297 -14.13 3.41 -13.43
C SER A 297 -13.67 2.11 -12.77
N VAL A 298 -12.49 2.16 -12.16
CA VAL A 298 -11.96 1.07 -11.34
C VAL A 298 -11.88 1.52 -9.89
N ARG A 299 -12.42 0.69 -9.01
CA ARG A 299 -12.31 0.81 -7.56
C ARG A 299 -11.71 -0.47 -7.04
N CYS A 300 -10.68 -0.38 -6.21
CA CYS A 300 -9.94 -1.56 -5.75
C CYS A 300 -10.37 -1.99 -4.35
N LEU A 301 -10.39 -3.31 -4.14
CA LEU A 301 -10.67 -4.00 -2.89
C LEU A 301 -9.45 -4.84 -2.49
N LYS A 302 -9.20 -4.94 -1.19
CA LYS A 302 -8.22 -5.83 -0.57
C LYS A 302 -8.93 -6.96 0.15
N ASP A 303 -8.39 -8.16 -0.01
CA ASP A 303 -8.91 -9.38 0.61
C ASP A 303 -8.69 -9.47 2.11
#